data_AF-A0A2A2B7U2-F1
#
_entry.id   AF-A0A2A2B7U2-F1
#
_cell.length_a   1.000
_cell.length_b   1.000
_cell.length_c   1.000
_cell.angle_alpha   90.00
_cell.angle_beta   90.00
_cell.angle_gamma   90.00
#
_symmetry.space_group_name_H-M   'P 1'
#
loop_
_entity.id
_entity.type
_entity.pdbx_description
1 polymer ?
#
loop_
_entity_poly.entity_id
_entity_poly.type
_entity_poly.pdbx_seq_one_letter_code
_entity_poly.pdbx_strand_id
1 'polypeptide(L)'
;MAKTPKSKETQKASTTQEDSNTPEVPKPTKVSLLDVKAGSLVSEIRDDTVSFYHNGEEFEVDIRIKQLPFEVTDDLHKRMNNKEDVTFEWISKALVDDKGDRLFTEQQVRDTFVQAMGSAIFDKVWGLDNIKKAVEKEAAKKKKVS
;
A
#
# COMPACT_ATOMS: atom_id res chain seq x y z
N MET A 1 -0.55 13.12 80.27
CA MET A 1 0.78 13.78 80.23
C MET A 1 1.72 12.90 79.41
N ALA A 2 2.57 13.52 78.57
CA ALA A 2 3.71 12.93 77.83
C ALA A 2 3.35 11.95 76.69
N LYS A 3 3.95 11.93 75.48
CA LYS A 3 5.10 12.59 74.84
C LYS A 3 5.02 12.31 73.31
N THR A 4 5.37 13.26 72.44
CA THR A 4 5.93 13.03 71.08
C THR A 4 7.45 12.73 71.23
N PRO A 5 8.29 12.26 70.23
CA PRO A 5 8.12 12.15 68.77
C PRO A 5 8.87 11.00 67.99
N LYS A 6 8.76 11.02 66.62
CA LYS A 6 9.70 10.58 65.53
C LYS A 6 9.96 9.05 65.35
N SER A 7 10.12 8.42 64.16
CA SER A 7 10.60 8.80 62.81
C SER A 7 10.27 7.72 61.74
N LYS A 8 10.24 8.15 60.45
CA LYS A 8 10.71 7.52 59.17
C LYS A 8 10.28 6.09 58.76
N GLU A 9 9.71 5.95 57.55
CA GLU A 9 10.26 5.23 56.36
C GLU A 9 9.26 5.34 55.18
N THR A 10 9.50 6.19 54.19
CA THR A 10 9.96 5.90 52.81
C THR A 10 8.93 5.23 51.86
N GLN A 11 8.38 6.09 50.99
CA GLN A 11 8.03 5.92 49.56
C GLN A 11 7.78 4.51 48.98
N LYS A 12 6.57 4.31 48.46
CA LYS A 12 6.32 3.45 47.29
C LYS A 12 5.64 4.28 46.20
N ALA A 13 6.39 4.55 45.13
CA ALA A 13 5.92 5.23 43.94
C ALA A 13 4.86 4.38 43.22
N SER A 14 3.76 5.03 42.86
CA SER A 14 2.67 4.49 42.06
C SER A 14 3.11 4.45 40.59
N THR A 15 3.25 3.25 40.04
CA THR A 15 3.35 3.04 38.59
C THR A 15 1.94 3.08 38.01
N THR A 16 1.62 4.13 37.26
CA THR A 16 0.45 4.17 36.37
C THR A 16 0.96 4.19 34.94
N GLN A 17 0.81 3.02 34.31
CA GLN A 17 0.55 2.73 32.90
C GLN A 17 0.91 3.82 31.87
N GLU A 18 2.00 3.58 31.14
CA GLU A 18 2.20 4.14 29.80
C GLU A 18 1.35 3.35 28.81
N ASP A 19 0.32 4.02 28.30
CA ASP A 19 -0.46 3.61 27.13
C ASP A 19 0.48 3.62 25.91
N SER A 20 1.13 2.48 25.66
CA SER A 20 2.04 2.30 24.52
C SER A 20 1.27 1.91 23.27
N ASN A 21 0.39 2.79 22.79
CA ASN A 21 -0.13 2.66 21.43
C ASN A 21 0.92 3.22 20.45
N THR A 22 2.08 2.57 20.40
CA THR A 22 3.07 2.83 19.36
C THR A 22 2.69 1.98 18.15
N PRO A 23 2.35 2.57 16.99
CA PRO A 23 2.16 1.77 15.78
C PRO A 23 3.47 1.05 15.47
N GLU A 24 3.45 -0.27 15.63
CA GLU A 24 4.55 -1.16 15.28
C GLU A 24 4.75 -1.06 13.77
N VAL A 25 5.92 -0.57 13.35
CA VAL A 25 6.24 -0.50 11.92
C VAL A 25 6.50 -1.94 11.46
N PRO A 26 5.69 -2.51 10.54
CA PRO A 26 5.86 -3.90 10.14
C PRO A 26 7.27 -4.12 9.57
N LYS A 27 7.97 -5.12 10.11
CA LYS A 27 9.31 -5.52 9.66
C LYS A 27 9.28 -5.94 8.18
N PRO A 28 10.33 -5.63 7.40
CA PRO A 28 10.38 -6.04 6.00
C PRO A 28 10.47 -7.56 5.88
N THR A 29 9.63 -8.14 5.03
CA THR A 29 9.69 -9.56 4.68
C THR A 29 10.93 -9.81 3.82
N LYS A 30 11.79 -10.74 4.24
CA LYS A 30 12.93 -11.18 3.43
C LYS A 30 12.49 -12.27 2.45
N VAL A 31 12.91 -12.14 1.19
CA VAL A 31 12.63 -13.11 0.12
C VAL A 31 13.96 -13.72 -0.35
N SER A 32 14.00 -15.00 -0.69
CA SER A 32 15.22 -15.65 -1.18
C SER A 32 15.42 -15.44 -2.68
N LEU A 33 16.68 -15.42 -3.13
CA LEU A 33 16.99 -15.31 -4.57
C LEU A 33 16.52 -16.55 -5.37
N LEU A 34 16.38 -17.71 -4.73
CA LEU A 34 15.85 -18.92 -5.38
C LEU A 34 14.34 -18.76 -5.67
N ASP A 35 13.58 -18.19 -4.73
CA ASP A 35 12.16 -17.89 -4.93
C ASP A 35 11.96 -16.81 -6.00
N VAL A 36 12.83 -15.80 -6.02
CA VAL A 36 12.83 -14.77 -7.07
C VAL A 36 13.09 -15.42 -8.44
N LYS A 37 14.09 -16.31 -8.53
CA LYS A 37 14.39 -17.06 -9.77
C LYS A 37 13.22 -17.93 -10.22
N ALA A 38 12.44 -18.48 -9.29
CA ALA A 38 11.23 -19.25 -9.59
C ALA A 38 10.03 -18.37 -10.03
N GLY A 39 10.16 -17.04 -9.98
CA GLY A 39 9.13 -16.11 -10.43
C GLY A 39 8.07 -15.77 -9.37
N SER A 40 8.32 -16.06 -8.09
CA SER A 40 7.33 -15.91 -7.01
C SER A 40 6.78 -14.48 -6.86
N LEU A 41 7.56 -13.44 -7.22
CA LEU A 41 7.14 -12.04 -7.13
C LEU A 41 6.40 -11.53 -8.37
N VAL A 42 6.61 -12.13 -9.54
CA VAL A 42 5.98 -11.71 -10.81
C VAL A 42 4.60 -12.34 -10.99
N SER A 43 4.25 -13.32 -10.16
CA SER A 43 2.92 -13.95 -10.16
C SER A 43 2.09 -13.55 -8.95
N GLU A 44 2.57 -12.60 -8.14
CA GLU A 44 1.84 -12.12 -6.98
C GLU A 44 0.60 -11.36 -7.43
N ILE A 45 -0.56 -11.82 -6.97
CA ILE A 45 -1.84 -11.16 -7.13
C ILE A 45 -2.19 -10.58 -5.76
N ARG A 46 -2.50 -9.28 -5.73
CA ARG A 46 -2.98 -8.60 -4.53
C ARG A 46 -4.43 -8.17 -4.72
N ASP A 47 -5.21 -8.35 -3.66
CA ASP A 47 -6.53 -7.75 -3.50
C ASP A 47 -6.36 -6.30 -3.02
N ASP A 48 -7.12 -5.37 -3.59
CA ASP A 48 -7.20 -3.98 -3.16
C ASP A 48 -8.62 -3.46 -3.40
N THR A 49 -8.96 -2.34 -2.77
CA THR A 49 -10.23 -1.64 -2.99
C THR A 49 -9.92 -0.23 -3.44
N VAL A 50 -10.59 0.22 -4.49
CA VAL A 50 -10.51 1.61 -4.97
C VAL A 50 -11.81 2.33 -4.67
N SER A 51 -11.69 3.51 -4.07
CA SER A 51 -12.80 4.42 -3.83
C SER A 51 -12.70 5.61 -4.78
N PHE A 52 -13.82 5.98 -5.42
CA PHE A 52 -13.88 7.10 -6.36
C PHE A 52 -15.25 7.77 -6.33
N TYR A 53 -15.31 9.05 -6.73
CA TYR A 53 -16.57 9.79 -6.79
C TYR A 53 -17.12 9.81 -8.21
N HIS A 54 -18.42 9.55 -8.35
CA HIS A 54 -19.16 9.70 -9.60
C HIS A 54 -20.52 10.35 -9.34
N ASN A 55 -20.83 11.43 -10.05
CA ASN A 55 -22.07 12.21 -9.90
C ASN A 55 -22.37 12.66 -8.45
N GLY A 56 -21.33 12.93 -7.66
CA GLY A 56 -21.46 13.38 -6.26
C GLY A 56 -21.62 12.26 -5.24
N GLU A 57 -21.65 11.00 -5.67
CA GLU A 57 -21.69 9.82 -4.81
C GLU A 57 -20.32 9.13 -4.80
N GLU A 58 -19.96 8.56 -3.65
CA GLU A 58 -18.75 7.76 -3.47
C GLU A 58 -19.06 6.30 -3.80
N PHE A 59 -18.22 5.70 -4.63
CA PHE A 59 -18.28 4.30 -5.03
C PHE A 59 -17.01 3.59 -4.61
N GLU A 60 -17.14 2.32 -4.25
CA GLU A 60 -16.02 1.43 -3.98
C GLU A 60 -16.09 0.22 -4.88
N VAL A 61 -14.94 -0.21 -5.39
CA VAL A 61 -14.81 -1.42 -6.22
C VAL A 61 -13.62 -2.22 -5.74
N ASP A 62 -13.88 -3.50 -5.45
CA ASP A 62 -12.84 -4.47 -5.17
C ASP A 62 -12.14 -4.87 -6.48
N ILE A 63 -10.82 -4.88 -6.45
CA ILE A 63 -9.98 -5.19 -7.60
C ILE A 63 -8.89 -6.19 -7.24
N ARG A 64 -8.46 -6.95 -8.25
CA ARG A 64 -7.30 -7.83 -8.17
C ARG A 64 -6.24 -7.37 -9.13
N ILE A 65 -5.05 -7.09 -8.59
CA ILE A 65 -3.92 -6.58 -9.35
C ILE A 65 -2.82 -7.63 -9.36
N LYS A 66 -2.47 -8.10 -10.56
CA LYS A 66 -1.29 -8.93 -10.78
C LYS A 66 -0.06 -8.06 -10.97
N GLN A 67 1.02 -8.39 -10.28
CA GLN A 67 2.32 -7.76 -10.51
C GLN A 67 2.83 -8.12 -11.92
N LEU A 68 3.06 -7.12 -12.77
CA LEU A 68 3.54 -7.36 -14.12
C LEU A 68 5.05 -7.70 -14.13
N PRO A 69 5.53 -8.49 -15.10
CA PRO A 69 6.96 -8.70 -15.32
C PRO A 69 7.69 -7.38 -15.55
N PHE A 70 8.94 -7.29 -15.09
CA PHE A 70 9.75 -6.07 -15.20
C PHE A 70 9.86 -5.56 -16.63
N GLU A 71 10.06 -6.44 -17.62
CA GLU A 71 10.14 -6.08 -19.04
C GLU A 71 8.87 -5.38 -19.53
N VAL A 72 7.69 -5.86 -19.11
CA VAL A 72 6.40 -5.27 -19.47
C VAL A 72 6.26 -3.88 -18.82
N THR A 73 6.61 -3.75 -17.54
CA THR A 73 6.52 -2.45 -16.86
C THR A 73 7.53 -1.44 -17.41
N ASP A 74 8.75 -1.86 -17.73
CA ASP A 74 9.81 -0.99 -18.25
C ASP A 74 9.45 -0.47 -19.66
N ASP A 75 8.86 -1.30 -20.51
CA ASP A 75 8.32 -0.86 -21.81
C ASP A 75 7.20 0.18 -21.64
N LEU A 76 6.22 -0.09 -20.78
CA LEU A 76 5.12 0.84 -20.50
C LEU A 76 5.64 2.17 -19.94
N HIS A 77 6.62 2.14 -19.03
CA HIS A 77 7.26 3.35 -18.50
C HIS A 77 7.98 4.15 -19.60
N LYS A 78 8.74 3.50 -20.47
CA LYS A 78 9.44 4.18 -21.59
C LYS A 78 8.45 4.84 -22.53
N ARG A 79 7.39 4.13 -22.92
CA ARG A 79 6.32 4.64 -23.80
C ARG A 79 5.58 5.82 -23.16
N MET A 80 5.23 5.71 -21.88
CA MET A 80 4.63 6.80 -21.12
C MET A 80 5.54 8.04 -21.06
N ASN A 81 6.85 7.85 -20.83
CA ASN A 81 7.83 8.94 -20.83
C ASN A 81 7.95 9.62 -22.20
N ASN A 82 7.75 8.86 -23.27
CA ASN A 82 7.66 9.35 -24.65
C ASN A 82 6.28 9.93 -25.02
N LYS A 83 5.43 10.22 -24.02
CA LYS A 83 4.09 10.81 -24.18
C LYS A 83 3.07 9.92 -24.90
N GLU A 84 3.33 8.62 -24.96
CA GLU A 84 2.33 7.66 -25.41
C GLU A 84 1.31 7.39 -24.30
N ASP A 85 0.04 7.28 -24.68
CA ASP A 85 -1.04 6.91 -23.78
C ASP A 85 -1.11 5.39 -23.60
N VAL A 86 -0.47 4.91 -22.53
CA VAL A 86 -0.41 3.50 -22.16
C VAL A 86 -1.30 3.14 -20.96
N THR A 87 -2.07 4.10 -20.44
CA THR A 87 -2.83 3.92 -19.18
C THR A 87 -3.81 2.75 -19.31
N PHE A 88 -4.58 2.71 -20.40
CA PHE A 88 -5.57 1.66 -20.64
C PHE A 88 -4.93 0.29 -20.84
N GLU A 89 -3.82 0.25 -21.60
CA GLU A 89 -3.04 -0.97 -21.80
C GLU A 89 -2.56 -1.51 -20.45
N TRP A 90 -2.01 -0.65 -19.61
CA TRP A 90 -1.45 -1.02 -18.31
C TRP A 90 -2.53 -1.57 -17.37
N ILE A 91 -3.65 -0.85 -17.23
CA ILE A 91 -4.80 -1.30 -16.43
C ILE A 91 -5.26 -2.67 -16.91
N SER A 92 -5.43 -2.83 -18.23
CA SER A 92 -5.90 -4.09 -18.80
C SER A 92 -4.94 -5.25 -18.52
N LYS A 93 -3.62 -5.05 -18.57
CA LYS A 93 -2.65 -6.12 -18.26
C LYS A 93 -2.63 -6.49 -16.78
N ALA A 94 -2.89 -5.54 -15.90
CA ALA A 94 -2.73 -5.70 -14.46
C ALA A 94 -3.99 -6.23 -13.75
N LEU A 95 -5.19 -5.86 -14.21
CA LEU A 95 -6.44 -6.33 -13.61
C LEU A 95 -6.75 -7.77 -14.02
N VAL A 96 -6.93 -8.62 -13.01
CA VAL A 96 -7.18 -10.05 -13.19
C VAL A 96 -8.44 -10.53 -12.48
N ASP A 97 -8.96 -11.67 -12.94
CA ASP A 97 -10.10 -12.35 -12.33
C ASP A 97 -9.67 -13.30 -11.19
N ASP A 98 -10.60 -14.13 -10.72
CA ASP A 98 -10.34 -15.09 -9.65
C ASP A 98 -9.33 -16.18 -10.01
N LYS A 99 -9.08 -16.39 -11.29
CA LYS A 99 -8.14 -17.38 -11.81
C LYS A 99 -6.77 -16.75 -12.13
N GLY A 100 -6.64 -15.43 -11.98
CA GLY A 100 -5.45 -14.70 -12.35
C GLY A 100 -5.34 -14.42 -13.85
N ASP A 101 -6.44 -14.61 -14.58
CA ASP A 101 -6.56 -14.30 -16.01
C ASP A 101 -7.00 -12.85 -16.19
N ARG A 102 -6.64 -12.26 -17.33
CA ARG A 102 -6.96 -10.85 -17.60
C ARG A 102 -8.47 -10.60 -17.58
N LEU A 103 -8.93 -9.70 -16.70
CA LEU A 103 -10.35 -9.43 -16.50
C LEU A 103 -10.97 -8.54 -17.60
N PHE A 104 -10.21 -7.57 -18.11
CA PHE A 104 -10.66 -6.63 -19.12
C PHE A 104 -9.69 -6.56 -20.31
N THR A 105 -10.23 -6.39 -21.51
CA THR A 105 -9.44 -5.95 -22.67
C THR A 105 -9.16 -4.46 -22.57
N GLU A 106 -8.12 -3.97 -23.26
CA GLU A 106 -7.83 -2.54 -23.33
C GLU A 106 -9.02 -1.72 -23.83
N GLN A 107 -9.72 -2.23 -24.85
CA GLN A 107 -10.91 -1.57 -25.40
C GLN A 107 -12.02 -1.46 -24.36
N GLN A 108 -12.24 -2.50 -23.55
CA GLN A 108 -13.23 -2.43 -22.46
C GLN A 108 -12.85 -1.38 -21.43
N VAL A 109 -11.57 -1.27 -21.06
CA VAL A 109 -11.13 -0.20 -20.14
C VAL A 109 -11.40 1.18 -20.76
N ARG A 110 -11.13 1.37 -22.05
CA ARG A 110 -11.40 2.64 -22.74
C ARG A 110 -12.90 3.00 -22.78
N ASP A 111 -13.76 2.02 -22.99
CA ASP A 111 -15.18 2.26 -23.26
C ASP A 111 -16.05 2.29 -22.01
N THR A 112 -15.67 1.57 -20.94
CA THR A 112 -16.54 1.37 -19.77
C THR A 112 -16.05 2.07 -18.51
N PHE A 113 -14.77 2.45 -18.41
CA PHE A 113 -14.25 3.06 -17.20
C PHE A 113 -14.49 4.57 -17.25
N VAL A 114 -15.20 5.08 -16.25
CA VAL A 114 -15.25 6.52 -16.02
C VAL A 114 -13.89 7.03 -15.57
N GLN A 115 -13.55 8.27 -15.92
CA GLN A 115 -12.23 8.86 -15.64
C GLN A 115 -11.79 8.70 -14.17
N ALA A 116 -12.69 8.96 -13.21
CA ALA A 116 -12.39 8.88 -11.78
C ALA A 116 -11.96 7.46 -11.36
N MET A 117 -12.68 6.44 -11.85
CA MET A 117 -12.36 5.04 -11.59
C MET A 117 -11.04 4.64 -12.27
N GLY A 118 -10.85 5.03 -13.54
CA GLY A 118 -9.63 4.74 -14.29
C GLY A 118 -8.38 5.30 -13.60
N SER A 119 -8.45 6.55 -13.13
CA SER A 119 -7.36 7.17 -12.36
C SER A 119 -7.10 6.46 -11.03
N ALA A 120 -8.14 6.19 -10.25
CA ALA A 120 -8.01 5.51 -8.96
C ALA A 120 -7.36 4.13 -9.11
N ILE A 121 -7.74 3.36 -10.14
CA ILE A 121 -7.14 2.06 -10.44
C ILE A 121 -5.70 2.21 -10.93
N PHE A 122 -5.42 3.18 -11.80
CA PHE A 122 -4.08 3.37 -12.35
C PHE A 122 -3.06 3.69 -11.25
N ASP A 123 -3.43 4.50 -10.25
CA ASP A 123 -2.57 4.82 -9.11
C ASP A 123 -2.15 3.55 -8.34
N LYS A 124 -3.08 2.59 -8.19
CA LYS A 124 -2.81 1.28 -7.59
C LYS A 124 -1.92 0.42 -8.47
N VAL A 125 -2.17 0.38 -9.77
CA VAL A 125 -1.44 -0.46 -10.74
C VAL A 125 -0.01 0.01 -10.92
N TRP A 126 0.21 1.32 -11.07
CA TRP A 126 1.54 1.92 -11.16
C TRP A 126 2.31 1.74 -9.84
N GLY A 127 1.61 1.55 -8.72
CA GLY A 127 2.25 1.33 -7.43
C GLY A 127 2.74 2.63 -6.78
N LEU A 128 2.13 3.77 -7.14
CA LEU A 128 2.34 5.04 -6.44
C LEU A 128 2.04 4.90 -4.94
N ASP A 129 1.09 4.04 -4.58
CA ASP A 129 0.78 3.69 -3.19
C ASP A 129 1.96 3.05 -2.44
N ASN A 130 2.75 2.20 -3.09
CA ASN A 130 3.92 1.59 -2.46
C ASN A 130 5.03 2.61 -2.22
N ILE A 131 5.18 3.56 -3.15
CA ILE A 131 6.12 4.69 -3.01
C ILE A 131 5.65 5.61 -1.87
N LYS A 132 4.37 5.96 -1.84
CA LYS A 132 3.77 6.80 -0.78
C LYS A 132 3.92 6.16 0.60
N LYS A 133 3.59 4.88 0.74
CA LYS A 133 3.79 4.11 1.99
C LYS A 133 5.27 4.05 2.41
N ALA A 134 6.19 3.94 1.46
CA ALA A 134 7.63 3.97 1.75
C ALA A 134 8.07 5.36 2.27
N VAL A 135 7.61 6.43 1.63
CA VAL A 135 7.92 7.82 2.04
C VAL A 135 7.33 8.14 3.42
N GLU A 136 6.09 7.75 3.68
CA GLU A 136 5.42 7.95 4.98
C GLU A 136 6.13 7.18 6.10
N LYS A 137 6.58 5.94 5.85
CA LYS A 137 7.38 5.17 6.81
C LYS A 137 8.71 5.85 7.14
N GLU A 138 9.41 6.40 6.15
CA GLU A 138 10.67 7.12 6.36
C GLU A 138 10.45 8.44 7.11
N ALA A 139 9.37 9.17 6.82
CA ALA A 139 8.99 10.38 7.55
C ALA A 139 8.65 10.09 9.02
N ALA A 140 7.94 8.99 9.30
CA ALA A 140 7.60 8.56 10.66
C ALA A 140 8.83 8.12 11.48
N LYS A 141 9.83 7.49 10.85
CA LYS A 141 11.10 7.15 11.52
C LYS A 141 11.90 8.39 11.92
N LYS A 142 11.98 9.40 11.05
CA LYS A 142 12.71 10.65 11.34
C LYS A 142 12.10 11.43 12.51
N LYS A 143 10.77 11.44 12.65
CA LYS A 143 10.06 12.07 13.78
C LYS A 143 10.24 11.36 15.13
N LYS A 144 10.66 10.09 15.15
CA LYS A 144 10.90 9.33 16.40
C LYS A 144 12.33 9.47 16.94
N VAL A 145 13.24 10.11 16.18
CA VAL A 145 14.67 10.25 16.53
C VAL A 145 15.03 11.72 16.85
N SER A 146 14.12 12.66 16.63
CA SER A 146 14.20 14.08 16.99
C SER A 146 13.40 14.39 18.25
#